data_AF-A0A539E6K9-F1
#
_entry.id   AF-A0A539E6K9-F1
#
_cell.length_a   1.000
_cell.length_b   1.000
_cell.length_c   1.000
_cell.angle_alpha   90.00
_cell.angle_beta   90.00
_cell.angle_gamma   90.00
#
_symmetry.space_group_name_H-M   'P 1'
#
loop_
_entity.id
_entity.type
_entity.pdbx_description
1 polymer ?
#
loop_
_entity_poly.entity_id
_entity_poly.type
_entity_poly.pdbx_seq_one_letter_code
_entity_poly.pdbx_strand_id
1 'polypeptide(L)' 'MDHRTLALLTVELANPFGYGRIVRDAAGRVVRIVEEKDASAAERRISEVNTGFLVATAADLKQWLAQ' A
#
# COMPACT_ATOMS: atom_id res chain seq x y z
N MET A 1 13.03 4.93 -21.36
CA MET A 1 11.80 4.58 -20.63
C MET A 1 12.23 3.90 -19.34
N ASP A 2 12.17 4.58 -18.20
CA ASP A 2 12.45 3.96 -16.89
C ASP A 2 11.42 2.83 -16.66
N HIS A 3 11.89 1.61 -16.41
CA HIS A 3 11.06 0.41 -16.20
C HIS A 3 10.92 0.06 -14.71
N ARG A 4 10.99 1.06 -13.82
CA ARG A 4 10.63 0.91 -12.41
C ARG A 4 9.12 0.91 -12.24
N THR A 5 8.53 -0.27 -12.35
CA THR A 5 7.09 -0.46 -12.16
C THR A 5 6.86 -1.15 -10.83
N LEU A 6 6.38 -0.40 -9.84
CA LEU A 6 5.69 -0.94 -8.67
C LEU A 6 4.19 -0.84 -8.93
N ALA A 7 3.49 -1.97 -8.82
CA ALA A 7 2.04 -2.02 -8.84
C ALA A 7 1.53 -2.71 -7.58
N LEU A 8 0.45 -2.18 -7.03
CA LEU A 8 -0.26 -2.75 -5.88
C LEU A 8 -1.67 -3.09 -6.34
N LEU A 9 -2.15 -4.29 -5.98
CA LEU A 9 -3.57 -4.60 -6.12
C LEU A 9 -4.29 -4.13 -4.85
N THR A 10 -5.26 -3.24 -5.02
CA THR A 10 -6.05 -2.67 -3.93
C THR A 10 -7.53 -2.94 -4.15
N VAL A 11 -8.32 -2.81 -3.09
CA VAL A 11 -9.78 -2.95 -3.15
C VAL A 11 -10.43 -2.01 -2.15
N GLU A 12 -11.61 -1.51 -2.49
CA GLU A 12 -12.48 -0.75 -1.58
C GLU A 12 -13.37 -1.72 -0.80
N LEU A 13 -13.29 -1.72 0.53
CA LEU A 13 -14.13 -2.55 1.39
C LEU A 13 -15.04 -1.70 2.27
N ALA A 14 -16.29 -2.13 2.42
CA ALA A 14 -17.24 -1.52 3.36
C ALA A 14 -16.79 -1.66 4.83
N ASN A 15 -16.09 -2.75 5.16
CA ASN A 15 -15.44 -2.93 6.45
C ASN A 15 -13.94 -3.22 6.22
N PRO A 16 -13.06 -2.23 6.42
CA PRO A 16 -11.64 -2.39 6.16
C PRO A 16 -10.86 -2.94 7.37
N PHE A 17 -11.53 -3.24 8.50
CA PHE A 17 -10.87 -3.68 9.74
C PHE A 17 -9.96 -4.90 9.51
N GLY A 18 -8.73 -4.81 10.02
CA GLY A 18 -7.75 -5.89 9.96
C GLY A 18 -6.84 -5.87 8.72
N TYR A 19 -7.07 -4.98 7.76
CA TYR A 19 -6.23 -4.84 6.57
C TYR A 19 -5.27 -3.64 6.65
N GLY A 20 -4.19 -3.65 5.87
CA GLY A 20 -3.35 -2.46 5.67
C GLY A 20 -4.08 -1.39 4.84
N ARG A 21 -4.01 -0.12 5.22
CA ARG A 21 -4.66 1.01 4.51
C ARG A 21 -3.72 1.62 3.49
N ILE A 22 -4.24 1.91 2.30
CA ILE A 22 -3.51 2.64 1.26
C ILE A 22 -3.59 4.14 1.55
N VAL A 23 -2.50 4.73 2.03
CA VAL A 23 -2.43 6.19 2.26
C VAL A 23 -1.97 6.87 0.98
N ARG A 24 -2.74 7.84 0.50
CA ARG A 24 -2.42 8.64 -0.68
C ARG A 24 -2.18 10.11 -0.34
N ASP A 25 -1.33 10.76 -1.11
CA ASP A 25 -1.16 12.22 -1.03
C ASP A 25 -2.27 12.95 -1.79
N ALA A 26 -2.24 14.28 -1.77
CA ALA A 26 -3.21 15.14 -2.47
C ALA A 26 -3.19 14.98 -4.01
N ALA A 27 -2.11 14.42 -4.57
CA ALA A 27 -2.00 14.09 -5.99
C ALA A 27 -2.45 12.65 -6.30
N GLY A 28 -2.97 11.92 -5.31
CA GLY A 28 -3.44 10.54 -5.45
C GLY A 28 -2.31 9.50 -5.48
N ARG A 29 -1.06 9.87 -5.23
CA ARG A 29 0.07 8.94 -5.23
C ARG A 29 0.10 8.15 -3.93
N VAL A 30 0.40 6.86 -4.00
CA VAL A 30 0.58 6.03 -2.80
C VAL A 30 1.81 6.51 -2.04
N VAL A 31 1.62 6.81 -0.76
CA VAL A 31 2.68 7.26 0.17
C VAL A 31 3.17 6.10 1.02
N ARG A 32 2.24 5.29 1.56
CA ARG A 32 2.55 4.10 2.38
C ARG A 32 1.35 3.17 2.50
N ILE A 33 1.63 1.95 2.93
CA ILE A 33 0.65 1.02 3.51
C ILE A 33 0.81 1.11 5.04
N VAL A 34 -0.28 1.33 5.78
CA VAL A 34 -0.27 1.34 7.25
C VAL A 34 -1.14 0.21 7.80
N GLU A 35 -0.56 -0.65 8.63
CA GLU A 35 -1.26 -1.79 9.23
C GLU A 35 -2.30 -1.34 10.27
N GLU A 36 -3.39 -2.09 10.42
CA GLU A 36 -4.52 -1.75 11.32
C GLU A 36 -4.07 -1.37 12.75
N LYS A 37 -3.10 -2.12 13.29
CA LYS A 37 -2.57 -1.91 14.64
C LYS A 37 -1.83 -0.57 14.79
N ASP A 38 -1.20 -0.11 13.72
CA ASP A 38 -0.35 1.10 13.68
C ASP A 38 -1.11 2.31 13.10
N ALA A 39 -2.27 2.08 12.49
CA ALA A 39 -3.10 3.12 11.88
C ALA A 39 -3.75 4.02 12.93
N SER A 40 -3.70 5.34 12.68
CA SER A 40 -4.44 6.34 13.44
C SER A 40 -5.96 6.18 13.25
N ALA A 41 -6.75 6.80 14.13
CA ALA A 41 -8.20 6.82 13.99
C ALA A 41 -8.67 7.44 12.66
N ALA A 42 -7.88 8.32 12.05
CA ALA A 42 -8.15 8.86 10.73
C ALA A 42 -7.87 7.85 9.62
N GLU A 43 -6.72 7.19 9.67
CA GLU A 43 -6.32 6.19 8.67
C GLU A 43 -7.22 4.95 8.71
N ARG A 44 -7.69 4.52 9.88
CA ARG A 44 -8.62 3.37 9.99
C ARG A 44 -9.93 3.55 9.23
N ARG A 45 -10.32 4.79 8.91
CA ARG A 45 -11.50 5.12 8.10
C ARG A 45 -11.27 5.02 6.59
N ILE A 46 -10.03 4.86 6.14
CA ILE A 46 -9.74 4.62 4.72
C ILE A 46 -10.32 3.26 4.35
N SER A 47 -11.13 3.23 3.29
CA SER A 47 -11.79 2.02 2.76
C SER A 47 -10.94 1.30 1.71
N GLU A 48 -9.99 1.98 1.07
CA GLU A 48 -9.02 1.37 0.18
C GLU A 48 -7.97 0.58 0.98
N VAL A 49 -7.94 -0.73 0.77
CA VAL A 49 -7.04 -1.64 1.50
C VAL A 49 -6.03 -2.33 0.59
N ASN A 50 -4.90 -2.70 1.19
CA ASN A 50 -3.90 -3.58 0.58
C ASN A 50 -4.41 -5.03 0.55
N THR A 51 -4.40 -5.65 -0.63
CA THR A 51 -4.75 -7.07 -0.78
C THR A 51 -3.59 -8.02 -0.48
N GLY A 52 -2.38 -7.48 -0.30
CA GLY A 52 -1.15 -8.26 -0.14
C GLY A 52 -0.48 -8.66 -1.46
N PHE A 53 -1.12 -8.39 -2.60
CA PHE A 53 -0.51 -8.63 -3.92
C PHE A 53 0.20 -7.37 -4.44
N LEU A 54 1.46 -7.55 -4.83
CA LEU A 54 2.26 -6.52 -5.49
C LEU A 54 3.02 -7.11 -6.68
N VAL A 55 3.37 -6.24 -7.63
CA VAL A 55 4.32 -6.52 -8.70
C VAL A 55 5.42 -5.48 -8.61
N ALA A 56 6.66 -5.93 -8.58
CA ALA A 56 7.85 -5.09 -8.61
C ALA A 56 8.93 -5.77 -9.46
N THR A 57 9.92 -5.00 -9.90
CA THR A 57 11.10 -5.61 -10.53
C THR A 57 11.88 -6.42 -9.48
N ALA A 58 12.51 -7.51 -9.91
CA ALA A 58 13.33 -8.33 -9.01
C ALA A 58 14.52 -7.54 -8.44
N ALA A 59 15.04 -6.55 -9.18
CA ALA A 59 16.14 -5.70 -8.72
C ALA A 59 15.67 -4.78 -7.58
N ASP A 60 14.53 -4.11 -7.75
CA ASP A 60 13.97 -3.23 -6.72
C ASP A 60 13.61 -4.03 -5.45
N LEU A 61 12.94 -5.18 -5.61
CA LEU A 61 12.56 -6.01 -4.47
C LEU A 61 13.78 -6.51 -3.68
N LYS A 62 14.85 -6.93 -4.38
CA LYS A 62 16.12 -7.31 -3.73
C LYS A 62 16.75 -6.14 -2.99
N GLN A 63 16.75 -4.94 -3.58
CA GLN A 63 17.29 -3.75 -2.94
C GLN A 63 16.51 -3.38 -1.67
N TRP A 64 15.17 -3.44 -1.70
CA TRP A 64 14.34 -3.07 -0.55
C TRP A 64 14.41 -4.06 0.62
N LEU A 65 14.64 -5.34 0.31
CA LEU A 65 14.72 -6.41 1.31
C LEU A 65 16.15 -6.72 1.76
N ALA A 66 17.16 -6.10 1.16
CA ALA A 66 18.54 -6.21 1.62
C ALA A 66 18.63 -5.61 3.04
N GLN A 67 18.72 -6.49 4.03
CA GLN A 67 18.98 -6.16 5.44
C GLN A 67 20.47 -6.30 5.73
#